data_AF-A0A0S8CDI9-F1
#
_entry.id   AF-A0A0S8CDI9-F1
#
_cell.length_a   1.000
_cell.length_b   1.000
_cell.length_c   1.000
_cell.angle_alpha   90.00
_cell.angle_beta   90.00
_cell.angle_gamma   90.00
#
_symmetry.space_group_name_H-M   'P 1'
#
loop_
_entity.id
_entity.type
_entity.pdbx_description
1 polymer ?
#
loop_
_entity_poly.entity_id
_entity_poly.type
_entity_poly.pdbx_seq_one_letter_code
_entity_poly.pdbx_strand_id
1 'polypeptide(L)' 'MTGRRELNLEVREGLTVSELYRDLCARFPRLANHSASLMYGVNAEYVSADHPLGDGDEVAFIPPVSGGAHAH' A
#
# COMPACT_ATOMS: atom_id res chain seq x y z
N MET A 1 -0.93 8.54 19.01
CA MET A 1 -0.91 9.86 18.31
C MET A 1 -0.10 9.68 17.04
N THR A 2 -0.57 9.77 15.80
CA THR A 2 -1.85 10.16 15.21
C THR A 2 -2.04 9.25 13.98
N GLY A 3 -2.82 8.18 14.12
CA GLY A 3 -3.08 7.22 13.05
C GLY A 3 -3.99 7.83 11.98
N ARG A 4 -3.41 8.53 11.02
CA ARG A 4 -4.08 8.70 9.72
C ARG A 4 -3.78 7.44 8.91
N ARG A 5 -4.75 6.50 8.86
CA ARG A 5 -4.61 5.19 8.19
C ARG A 5 -5.10 5.20 6.74
N GLU A 6 -5.59 6.33 6.26
CA GLU A 6 -6.23 6.45 4.95
C GLU A 6 -5.79 7.76 4.27
N LEU A 7 -5.49 7.66 2.97
CA LEU A 7 -5.11 8.77 2.12
C LEU A 7 -5.84 8.61 0.79
N ASN A 8 -6.71 9.55 0.45
CA ASN A 8 -7.29 9.64 -0.89
C ASN A 8 -6.27 10.25 -1.85
N LEU A 9 -5.97 9.52 -2.93
CA LEU A 9 -5.09 9.95 -4.00
C LEU A 9 -5.85 9.85 -5.32
N GLU A 10 -5.81 10.92 -6.11
CA GLU A 10 -6.14 10.83 -7.53
C GLU A 10 -4.96 10.20 -8.27
N VAL A 11 -5.23 9.07 -8.92
CA VAL A 11 -4.26 8.34 -9.75
C VAL A 11 -4.76 8.25 -11.18
N ARG A 12 -3.83 8.03 -12.11
CA ARG A 12 -4.21 7.79 -13.52
C ARG A 12 -5.02 6.50 -13.63
N GLU A 13 -5.96 6.45 -14.56
CA GLU A 13 -6.71 5.23 -14.87
C GLU A 13 -5.76 4.10 -15.30
N GLY A 14 -5.99 2.88 -14.79
CA GLY A 14 -5.17 1.71 -15.10
C GLY A 14 -3.79 1.70 -14.46
N LEU A 15 -3.52 2.60 -13.51
CA LEU A 15 -2.31 2.57 -12.68
C LEU A 15 -2.23 1.24 -11.91
N THR A 16 -1.07 0.61 -11.87
CA THR A 16 -0.92 -0.63 -11.09
C THR A 16 -0.59 -0.34 -9.63
N VAL A 17 -0.82 -1.34 -8.76
CA VAL A 17 -0.49 -1.21 -7.33
C VAL A 17 1.00 -0.89 -7.10
N SER A 18 1.89 -1.45 -7.91
CA SER A 18 3.33 -1.14 -7.87
C SER A 18 3.63 0.33 -8.14
N GLU A 19 2.95 0.89 -9.14
CA GLU A 19 3.12 2.28 -9.51
C GLU A 19 2.58 3.21 -8.42
N LEU A 20 1.43 2.88 -7.82
CA LEU A 20 0.91 3.59 -6.66
C LEU A 20 1.93 3.58 -5.51
N TYR A 21 2.50 2.42 -5.21
CA TYR A 21 3.48 2.27 -4.14
C TYR A 21 4.74 3.09 -4.39
N ARG A 22 5.23 3.13 -5.64
CA ARG A 22 6.38 3.93 -6.04
C ARG A 22 6.10 5.43 -5.84
N ASP A 23 4.93 5.90 -6.26
CA ASP A 23 4.52 7.30 -6.10
C ASP A 23 4.37 7.66 -4.61
N LEU A 24 3.84 6.73 -3.79
CA LEU A 24 3.80 6.85 -2.34
C LEU A 24 5.20 6.89 -1.72
N CYS A 25 6.15 6.07 -2.17
CA CYS A 25 7.53 6.09 -1.69
C CYS A 25 8.24 7.40 -2.04
N ALA A 26 7.97 7.97 -3.20
CA ALA A 26 8.51 9.28 -3.59
C ALA A 26 7.99 10.39 -2.66
N ARG A 27 6.72 10.31 -2.24
CA ARG A 27 6.10 11.27 -1.33
C ARG A 27 6.45 11.03 0.15
N PHE A 28 6.63 9.77 0.52
CA PHE A 28 6.93 9.30 1.88
C PHE A 28 8.12 8.33 1.84
N PRO A 29 9.36 8.86 1.85
CA PRO A 29 10.57 8.04 1.74
C PRO A 29 10.70 6.94 2.79
N ARG A 30 10.02 7.08 3.94
CA ARG A 30 10.01 6.07 5.01
C ARG A 30 9.30 4.77 4.60
N LEU A 31 8.38 4.80 3.62
CA LEU A 31 7.72 3.60 3.09
C LEU A 31 8.70 2.72 2.30
N ALA A 32 9.66 3.33 1.58
CA ALA A 32 10.61 2.62 0.73
C ALA A 32 11.43 1.54 1.47
N ASN A 33 11.59 1.68 2.79
CA ASN A 33 12.32 0.73 3.63
C ASN A 33 11.65 -0.66 3.75
N HIS A 34 10.40 -0.82 3.32
CA HIS A 34 9.63 -2.06 3.46
C HIS A 34 9.37 -2.79 2.13
N SER A 35 9.96 -2.34 1.01
CA SER A 35 9.63 -2.82 -0.33
C SER A 35 9.94 -4.29 -0.61
N ALA A 36 10.99 -4.86 0.02
CA ALA A 36 11.49 -6.19 -0.32
C ALA A 36 10.58 -7.37 0.08
N SER A 37 9.53 -7.14 0.87
CA SER A 37 8.61 -8.20 1.33
C SER A 37 7.19 -7.71 1.54
N LEU A 38 6.83 -6.62 0.86
CA LEU A 38 5.51 -6.01 0.96
C LEU A 38 4.49 -6.85 0.18
N MET A 39 3.35 -7.14 0.80
CA MET A 39 2.19 -7.72 0.12
C MET A 39 1.18 -6.62 -0.22
N TYR A 40 0.44 -6.83 -1.30
CA TYR A 40 -0.54 -5.89 -1.82
C TYR A 40 -1.95 -6.48 -1.66
N GLY A 41 -2.86 -5.70 -1.09
CA GLY A 41 -4.28 -6.03 -1.00
C GLY A 41 -5.11 -5.01 -1.77
N VAL A 42 -6.07 -5.47 -2.58
CA VAL A 42 -7.08 -4.63 -3.24
C VAL A 42 -8.45 -5.20 -2.89
N ASN A 43 -9.35 -4.37 -2.34
CA ASN A 43 -10.68 -4.80 -1.90
C ASN A 43 -10.65 -6.05 -1.00
N ALA A 44 -9.70 -6.08 -0.06
CA ALA A 44 -9.43 -7.20 0.85
C ALA A 44 -8.95 -8.52 0.20
N GLU A 45 -8.57 -8.50 -1.08
CA GLU A 45 -7.95 -9.63 -1.78
C GLU A 45 -6.46 -9.39 -2.03
N TYR A 46 -5.63 -10.42 -1.84
CA TYR A 46 -4.20 -10.33 -2.16
C TYR A 46 -4.00 -10.35 -3.67
N VAL A 47 -3.30 -9.34 -4.18
CA VAL A 47 -3.06 -9.18 -5.61
C VAL A 47 -1.57 -9.09 -5.93
N SER A 48 -1.24 -9.39 -7.18
CA SER A 48 0.10 -9.15 -7.72
C SER A 48 0.38 -7.66 -7.85
N ALA A 49 1.67 -7.31 -7.88
CA ALA A 49 2.12 -5.94 -7.99
C ALA A 49 1.65 -5.24 -9.30
N ASP A 50 1.42 -6.02 -10.36
CA ASP A 50 0.92 -5.56 -11.67
C ASP A 50 -0.61 -5.43 -11.75
N HIS A 51 -1.34 -5.67 -10.66
CA HIS A 51 -2.79 -5.54 -10.66
C HIS A 51 -3.21 -4.09 -10.98
N PRO A 52 -4.06 -3.88 -12.00
CA PRO A 52 -4.55 -2.54 -12.35
C PRO A 52 -5.58 -2.08 -11.34
N LEU A 53 -5.51 -0.81 -10.94
CA LEU A 53 -6.46 -0.18 -10.03
C LEU A 53 -7.57 0.55 -10.80
N GLY A 54 -8.79 0.42 -10.29
CA GLY A 54 -9.98 1.13 -10.72
C GLY A 54 -10.40 2.24 -9.77
N ASP A 55 -11.37 3.04 -10.21
CA ASP A 55 -12.04 4.02 -9.37
C ASP A 55 -12.78 3.34 -8.21
N GLY A 56 -12.61 3.87 -6.99
CA GLY A 56 -13.22 3.33 -5.78
C GLY A 56 -12.51 2.13 -5.16
N ASP A 57 -11.40 1.64 -5.73
CA ASP A 57 -10.65 0.53 -5.15
C ASP A 57 -9.95 0.91 -3.84
N GLU A 58 -10.11 0.06 -2.82
CA GLU A 58 -9.37 0.20 -1.56
C GLU A 58 -8.07 -0.60 -1.61
N VAL A 59 -6.93 0.09 -1.46
CA VAL A 59 -5.60 -0.53 -1.53
C VAL A 59 -4.92 -0.57 -0.17
N ALA A 60 -4.48 -1.77 0.23
CA ALA A 60 -3.73 -2.02 1.44
C ALA A 60 -2.29 -2.46 1.13
N PHE A 61 -1.33 -1.79 1.79
CA PHE A 61 0.08 -2.18 1.76
C PHE A 61 0.42 -2.91 3.06
N ILE A 62 0.71 -4.20 2.96
CA ILE A 62 0.85 -5.09 4.11
C ILE A 62 2.33 -5.46 4.25
N PRO A 63 3.07 -4.84 5.18
CA PRO A 63 4.44 -5.26 5.47
C PRO A 63 4.48 -6.70 5.99
N PRO A 64 5.61 -7.40 5.83
CA PRO A 64 5.75 -8.75 6.38
C PRO A 64 5.50 -8.68 7.88
N VAL A 65 4.59 -9.54 8.37
CA VAL A 65 4.30 -9.65 9.79
C VAL A 65 5.53 -10.21 10.52
N SER A 66 6.41 -9.34 10.99
CA SER A 66 7.33 -9.70 12.07
C SER A 66 6.47 -9.77 13.34
N GLY A 67 6.14 -10.97 13.79
CA GLY A 67 5.37 -11.14 15.03
C GLY A 67 6.00 -10.35 16.19
N GLY A 68 5.18 -9.52 16.85
CA GLY A 68 5.48 -8.94 18.16
C GLY A 68 5.73 -7.44 18.19
N ALA A 69 4.69 -6.67 18.55
CA ALA A 69 4.66 -5.78 19.72
C ALA A 69 3.61 -4.66 19.55
N HIS A 70 2.40 -4.92 20.02
CA HIS A 70 1.79 -4.11 21.07
C HIS A 70 0.70 -4.96 21.72
N ALA A 71 1.08 -5.62 22.81
CA ALA A 71 0.15 -5.81 23.91
C ALA A 71 -0.31 -4.41 24.36
N HIS A 72 -1.61 -4.24 24.49
CA HIS A 72 -2.18 -3.31 25.45
C HIS A 72 -3.56 -3.79 25.88
#